data_AF-A0A8S1JC48-F1
#
_entry.id   AF-A0A8S1JC48-F1
#
_cell.length_a   1.000
_cell.length_b   1.000
_cell.length_c   1.000
_cell.angle_alpha   90.00
_cell.angle_beta   90.00
_cell.angle_gamma   90.00
#
_symmetry.space_group_name_H-M   'P 1'
#
loop_
_entity.id
_entity.type
_entity.pdbx_description
1 polymer ?
#
loop_
_entity_poly.entity_id
_entity_poly.type
_entity_poly.pdbx_seq_one_letter_code
_entity_poly.pdbx_strand_id
1 'polypeptide(L)'
;VMAIGTLALCFNNGDVFEREVKLRRGQTCVIFESVQSMQDVYRLFREFAATIGAKCQGSVITRDPNARVTMETVENIETLCEKGLEECGVAAKYAPNNEAEQPVEWWVRLALMFLSIGYFSYAWGISAVMEGKGVAPAQKNVYFDWMQKLCSLLLLFVGVVWVGIMGKRLGTAEP
;
A
#
# COMPACT_ATOMS: atom_id res chain seq x y z
N VAL A 1 -21.46 -2.85 4.08
CA VAL A 1 -20.15 -2.78 4.78
C VAL A 1 -19.99 -1.48 5.57
N MET A 2 -20.26 -0.31 4.99
CA MET A 2 -20.13 0.98 5.70
C MET A 2 -20.93 1.07 7.01
N ALA A 3 -22.16 0.54 7.05
CA ALA A 3 -23.01 0.57 8.24
C ALA A 3 -22.42 -0.22 9.42
N ILE A 4 -21.86 -1.42 9.17
CA ILE A 4 -21.22 -2.20 10.24
C ILE A 4 -19.92 -1.53 10.71
N GLY A 5 -19.19 -0.86 9.82
CA GLY A 5 -18.03 -0.05 10.19
C GLY A 5 -18.40 1.12 11.10
N THR A 6 -19.50 1.83 10.82
CA THR A 6 -20.00 2.86 11.73
C THR A 6 -20.50 2.29 13.05
N LEU A 7 -21.13 1.12 13.04
CA LEU A 7 -21.60 0.46 14.26
C LEU A 7 -20.42 0.08 15.17
N ALA A 8 -19.34 -0.47 14.60
CA ALA A 8 -18.12 -0.77 15.33
C ALA A 8 -17.46 0.49 15.93
N LEU A 9 -17.54 1.65 15.27
CA LEU A 9 -17.07 2.92 15.82
C LEU A 9 -17.92 3.44 16.98
N CYS A 10 -19.25 3.33 16.85
CA CYS A 10 -20.18 3.80 17.87
C CYS A 10 -20.25 2.85 19.09
N PHE A 11 -19.92 1.57 18.91
CA PHE A 11 -20.01 0.58 19.98
C PHE A 11 -19.05 0.91 21.14
N ASN A 12 -19.64 1.01 22.33
CA ASN A 12 -19.01 1.46 23.58
C ASN A 12 -18.16 2.75 23.44
N ASN A 13 -18.67 3.73 22.69
CA ASN A 13 -18.02 5.03 22.54
C ASN A 13 -18.90 6.15 23.10
N GLY A 14 -18.41 6.86 24.14
CA GLY A 14 -19.09 8.00 24.74
C GLY A 14 -19.21 9.22 23.83
N ASP A 15 -18.34 9.33 22.82
CA ASP A 15 -18.36 10.42 21.84
C ASP A 15 -19.67 10.51 21.07
N VAL A 16 -20.43 9.41 20.98
CA VAL A 16 -21.72 9.37 20.28
C VAL A 16 -22.72 10.37 20.86
N PHE A 17 -22.58 10.71 22.15
CA PHE A 17 -23.44 11.68 22.83
C PHE A 17 -22.95 13.13 22.71
N GLU A 18 -21.69 13.34 22.35
CA GLU A 18 -21.07 14.67 22.30
C GLU A 18 -20.87 15.17 20.87
N ARG A 19 -20.66 14.25 19.91
CA ARG A 19 -20.32 14.56 18.52
C ARG A 19 -20.81 13.52 17.54
N GLU A 20 -20.88 13.90 16.26
CA GLU A 20 -21.18 12.96 15.19
C GLU A 20 -20.00 11.97 14.98
N VAL A 21 -20.22 10.71 15.32
CA VAL A 21 -19.27 9.63 15.03
C VAL A 21 -19.47 9.15 13.60
N LYS A 22 -18.51 9.46 12.72
CA LYS A 22 -18.51 9.10 11.30
C LYS A 22 -17.17 8.51 10.88
N LEU A 23 -17.18 7.60 9.91
CA LEU A 23 -15.96 7.10 9.27
C LEU A 23 -15.24 8.25 8.56
N ARG A 24 -13.91 8.34 8.73
CA ARG A 24 -13.11 9.34 8.01
C ARG A 24 -13.08 9.00 6.51
N ARG A 25 -12.96 10.01 5.65
CA ARG A 25 -12.91 9.84 4.18
C ARG A 25 -11.82 8.86 3.75
N GLY A 26 -10.64 8.91 4.39
CA GLY A 26 -9.56 7.96 4.12
C GLY A 26 -9.91 6.51 4.47
N GLN A 27 -10.53 6.28 5.63
CA GLN A 27 -10.98 4.92 6.01
C GLN A 27 -12.07 4.41 5.07
N THR A 28 -12.98 5.30 4.68
CA THR A 28 -14.03 4.98 3.70
C THR A 28 -13.41 4.58 2.37
N CYS A 29 -12.40 5.32 1.89
CA CYS A 29 -11.66 5.00 0.66
C CYS A 29 -11.06 3.60 0.73
N VAL A 30 -10.38 3.26 1.83
CA VAL A 30 -9.79 1.92 2.03
C VAL A 30 -10.87 0.83 1.99
N ILE A 31 -12.00 1.03 2.67
CA ILE A 31 -13.12 0.07 2.64
C ILE A 31 -13.70 -0.10 1.23
N PHE A 32 -13.81 0.98 0.46
CA PHE A 32 -14.30 0.92 -0.92
C PHE A 32 -13.32 0.24 -1.86
N GLU A 33 -12.03 0.46 -1.67
CA GLU A 33 -10.96 -0.15 -2.46
C GLU A 33 -10.80 -1.64 -2.15
N SER A 34 -10.94 -2.03 -0.87
CA SER A 34 -10.78 -3.41 -0.41
C SER A 34 -11.96 -4.31 -0.74
N VAL A 35 -13.16 -3.77 -0.96
CA VAL A 35 -14.38 -4.54 -1.20
C VAL A 35 -14.66 -4.63 -2.70
N GLN A 36 -14.06 -5.64 -3.35
CA GLN A 36 -14.26 -5.89 -4.78
C GLN A 36 -15.14 -7.12 -5.04
N SER A 37 -15.15 -8.07 -4.10
CA SER A 37 -15.91 -9.31 -4.20
C SER A 37 -16.79 -9.56 -2.97
N MET A 38 -17.75 -10.49 -3.09
CA MET A 38 -18.55 -10.92 -1.95
C MET A 38 -17.71 -11.58 -0.85
N GLN A 39 -16.59 -12.22 -1.21
CA GLN A 39 -15.65 -12.76 -0.23
C GLN A 39 -15.06 -11.64 0.64
N ASP A 40 -14.70 -10.51 0.02
CA ASP A 40 -14.17 -9.34 0.74
C ASP A 40 -15.22 -8.74 1.66
N VAL A 41 -16.50 -8.75 1.25
CA VAL A 41 -17.61 -8.34 2.11
C VAL A 41 -17.67 -9.22 3.37
N TYR A 42 -17.67 -10.54 3.22
CA TYR A 42 -17.71 -11.46 4.37
C TYR A 42 -16.48 -11.31 5.29
N ARG A 43 -15.29 -11.12 4.71
CA ARG A 43 -14.06 -10.88 5.48
C ARG A 43 -14.16 -9.58 6.30
N LEU A 44 -14.56 -8.48 5.67
CA LEU A 44 -14.64 -7.18 6.34
C LEU A 44 -15.77 -7.17 7.39
N PHE A 45 -16.90 -7.83 7.11
CA PHE A 45 -17.98 -7.98 8.09
C PHE A 45 -17.53 -8.77 9.32
N ARG A 46 -16.80 -9.87 9.12
CA ARG A 46 -16.21 -10.65 10.21
C ARG A 46 -15.23 -9.83 11.04
N GLU A 47 -14.36 -9.05 10.39
CA GLU A 47 -13.38 -8.19 11.07
C GLU A 47 -14.05 -7.12 11.95
N PHE A 48 -15.10 -6.46 11.44
CA PHE A 48 -15.87 -5.50 12.22
C PHE A 48 -16.65 -6.17 13.36
N ALA A 49 -17.22 -7.35 13.14
CA ALA A 49 -17.90 -8.14 14.19
C ALA A 49 -16.93 -8.53 15.31
N ALA A 50 -15.73 -9.02 14.96
CA ALA A 50 -14.68 -9.34 15.91
C ALA A 50 -14.23 -8.10 16.71
N THR A 51 -14.14 -6.93 16.06
CA THR A 51 -13.83 -5.66 16.73
C THR A 51 -14.89 -5.29 17.77
N ILE A 52 -16.17 -5.49 17.45
CA ILE A 52 -17.28 -5.27 18.40
C ILE A 52 -17.19 -6.28 19.56
N GLY A 53 -16.94 -7.55 19.27
CA GLY A 53 -16.73 -8.59 20.28
C GLY A 53 -15.57 -8.27 21.22
N ALA A 54 -14.42 -7.86 20.68
CA ALA A 54 -13.25 -7.45 21.48
C ALA A 54 -13.56 -6.26 22.39
N LYS A 55 -14.28 -5.25 21.88
CA LYS A 55 -14.76 -4.12 22.70
C LYS A 55 -15.73 -4.58 23.79
N CYS A 56 -16.61 -5.52 23.49
CA CYS A 56 -17.54 -6.08 24.46
C CYS A 56 -16.82 -6.86 25.58
N GLN A 57 -15.74 -7.58 25.26
CA GLN A 57 -14.92 -8.34 26.22
C GLN A 57 -13.98 -7.45 27.05
N GLY A 58 -13.37 -6.44 26.42
CA GLY A 58 -12.42 -5.52 27.09
C GLY A 58 -13.09 -4.47 27.97
N SER A 59 -14.36 -4.18 27.72
CA SER A 59 -15.19 -3.42 28.63
C SER A 59 -15.55 -4.32 29.80
N VAL A 60 -15.43 -3.83 31.03
CA VAL A 60 -15.75 -4.57 32.26
C VAL A 60 -17.09 -5.30 32.08
N ILE A 61 -17.01 -6.61 31.77
CA ILE A 61 -18.10 -7.54 31.40
C ILE A 61 -19.25 -7.52 32.41
N THR A 62 -19.00 -6.97 33.59
CA THR A 62 -19.94 -6.80 34.70
C THR A 62 -20.85 -5.58 34.61
N ARG A 63 -20.70 -4.66 33.65
CA ARG A 63 -21.49 -3.41 33.62
C ARG A 63 -22.54 -3.30 32.52
N ASP A 64 -22.39 -3.98 31.39
CA ASP A 64 -23.34 -3.89 30.29
C ASP A 64 -24.41 -4.98 30.39
N PRO A 65 -25.70 -4.64 30.59
CA PRO A 65 -26.79 -5.62 30.66
C PRO A 65 -26.99 -6.42 29.37
N ASN A 66 -26.52 -5.91 28.23
CA ASN A 66 -26.73 -6.50 26.91
C ASN A 66 -25.52 -7.29 26.40
N ALA A 67 -24.41 -7.34 27.15
CA ALA A 67 -23.16 -7.99 26.73
C ALA A 67 -23.38 -9.43 26.23
N ARG A 68 -24.21 -10.22 26.93
CA ARG A 68 -24.52 -11.60 26.54
C ARG A 68 -25.18 -11.68 25.16
N VAL A 69 -26.17 -10.83 24.91
CA VAL A 69 -26.90 -10.80 23.64
C VAL A 69 -25.99 -10.31 22.50
N THR A 70 -25.13 -9.33 22.79
CA THR A 70 -24.15 -8.85 21.83
C THR A 70 -23.15 -9.93 21.44
N MET A 71 -22.60 -10.67 22.41
CA MET A 71 -21.66 -11.76 22.14
C MET A 71 -22.31 -12.89 21.32
N GLU A 72 -23.53 -13.29 21.66
CA GLU A 72 -24.30 -14.28 20.89
C GLU A 72 -24.56 -13.81 19.45
N THR A 73 -24.84 -12.51 19.27
CA THR A 73 -25.06 -11.93 17.94
C THR A 73 -23.76 -11.87 17.12
N VAL A 74 -22.64 -11.52 17.75
CA VAL A 74 -21.32 -11.51 17.10
C VAL A 74 -20.94 -12.92 16.63
N GLU A 75 -21.11 -13.93 17.48
CA GLU A 75 -20.87 -15.33 17.13
C GLU A 75 -21.75 -15.80 15.95
N ASN A 76 -23.04 -15.45 15.98
CA ASN A 76 -23.95 -15.72 14.86
C ASN A 76 -23.48 -15.05 13.56
N ILE A 77 -23.00 -13.80 13.61
CA ILE A 77 -22.48 -13.10 12.44
C ILE A 77 -21.19 -13.76 11.92
N GLU A 78 -20.28 -14.14 12.81
CA GLU A 78 -19.03 -14.81 12.45
C GLU A 78 -19.30 -16.15 11.74
N THR A 79 -20.18 -16.98 12.31
CA THR A 79 -20.53 -18.27 11.69
C THR A 79 -21.24 -18.10 10.34
N LEU A 80 -22.08 -17.08 10.16
CA LEU A 80 -22.70 -16.77 8.87
C LEU A 80 -21.67 -16.30 7.84
N CYS A 81 -20.70 -15.49 8.25
CA CYS A 81 -19.63 -15.04 7.37
C CYS A 81 -18.70 -16.19 6.98
N GLU A 82 -18.41 -17.12 7.89
CA GLU A 82 -17.62 -18.33 7.60
C GLU A 82 -18.33 -19.24 6.60
N LYS A 83 -19.63 -19.53 6.80
CA LYS A 83 -20.43 -20.27 5.83
C LYS A 83 -20.47 -19.59 4.46
N GLY A 84 -20.69 -18.27 4.44
CA GLY A 84 -20.69 -17.50 3.20
C GLY A 84 -19.33 -17.50 2.50
N LEU A 85 -18.23 -17.52 3.25
CA LEU A 85 -16.87 -17.67 2.72
C LEU A 85 -16.63 -19.05 2.12
N GLU A 86 -17.12 -20.11 2.76
CA GLU A 86 -17.05 -21.48 2.24
C GLU A 86 -17.86 -21.64 0.95
N GLU A 87 -19.07 -21.09 0.91
CA GLU A 87 -19.93 -21.06 -0.29
C GLU A 87 -19.28 -20.28 -1.44
N CYS A 88 -18.66 -19.14 -1.14
CA CYS A 88 -17.88 -18.38 -2.11
C CYS A 88 -16.53 -19.05 -2.45
N GLY A 89 -16.09 -20.01 -1.63
CA GLY A 89 -14.78 -20.66 -1.62
C GLY A 89 -14.58 -21.76 -2.67
N VAL A 90 -15.59 -22.07 -3.50
CA VAL A 90 -15.41 -22.97 -4.65
C VAL A 90 -14.84 -22.24 -5.88
N ALA A 91 -14.88 -20.90 -5.94
CA ALA A 91 -14.53 -20.17 -7.17
C ALA A 91 -13.35 -19.20 -7.10
N ALA A 92 -12.85 -18.78 -5.93
CA ALA A 92 -11.78 -17.80 -5.90
C ALA A 92 -10.79 -18.04 -4.77
N LYS A 93 -9.68 -18.70 -5.13
CA LYS A 93 -8.38 -18.49 -4.48
C LYS A 93 -8.03 -17.01 -4.67
N TYR A 94 -8.34 -16.18 -3.67
CA TYR A 94 -7.83 -14.82 -3.62
C TYR A 94 -6.41 -14.86 -3.04
N ALA A 95 -5.40 -14.74 -3.91
CA ALA A 95 -4.10 -14.22 -3.52
C ALA A 95 -4.32 -12.75 -3.14
N PRO A 96 -3.76 -12.26 -2.01
CA PRO A 96 -3.84 -10.84 -1.69
C PRO A 96 -3.26 -10.05 -2.86
N ASN A 97 -4.10 -9.28 -3.56
CA ASN A 97 -3.64 -8.26 -4.49
C ASN A 97 -3.03 -7.15 -3.65
N ASN A 98 -1.81 -7.41 -3.18
CA ASN A 98 -0.87 -6.37 -2.88
C ASN A 98 -0.55 -5.68 -4.23
N GLU A 99 -1.42 -4.78 -4.65
CA GLU A 99 -1.02 -3.64 -5.49
C GLU A 99 -0.19 -2.63 -4.69
N ALA A 100 0.25 -3.00 -3.48
CA ALA A 100 1.50 -2.51 -2.92
C ALA A 100 2.62 -2.89 -3.88
N GLU A 101 2.97 -1.94 -4.75
CA GLU A 101 4.27 -1.76 -5.40
C GLU A 101 5.12 -3.04 -5.29
N GLN A 102 5.07 -3.94 -6.28
CA GLN A 102 6.05 -5.03 -6.31
C GLN A 102 7.42 -4.36 -6.10
N PRO A 103 8.13 -4.65 -5.00
CA PRO A 103 9.36 -3.95 -4.71
C PRO A 103 10.30 -4.35 -5.84
N VAL A 104 10.50 -3.44 -6.80
CA VAL A 104 11.35 -3.67 -7.96
C VAL A 104 12.62 -4.32 -7.45
N GLU A 105 12.93 -5.53 -7.93
CA GLU A 105 14.02 -6.30 -7.35
C GLU A 105 15.29 -5.46 -7.34
N TRP A 106 16.10 -5.60 -6.29
CA TRP A 106 17.28 -4.78 -6.10
C TRP A 106 18.26 -4.84 -7.28
N TRP A 107 18.29 -5.97 -8.00
CA TRP A 107 19.03 -6.13 -9.24
C TRP A 107 18.50 -5.27 -10.39
N VAL A 108 17.17 -5.13 -10.52
CA VAL A 108 16.54 -4.27 -11.53
C VAL A 108 16.88 -2.81 -11.23
N ARG A 109 16.90 -2.43 -9.95
CA ARG A 109 17.34 -1.09 -9.51
C ARG A 109 18.81 -0.84 -9.84
N LEU A 110 19.69 -1.80 -9.57
CA LEU A 110 21.11 -1.72 -9.95
C LEU A 110 21.29 -1.65 -11.46
N ALA A 111 20.57 -2.47 -12.24
CA ALA A 111 20.63 -2.45 -13.70
C ALA A 111 20.18 -1.09 -14.26
N LEU A 112 19.12 -0.50 -13.73
CA LEU A 112 18.67 0.86 -14.05
C LEU A 112 19.72 1.91 -13.69
N MET A 113 20.38 1.76 -12.54
CA MET A 113 21.47 2.66 -12.13
C MET A 113 22.65 2.57 -13.11
N PHE A 114 23.11 1.37 -13.46
CA PHE A 114 24.20 1.18 -14.43
C PHE A 114 23.82 1.68 -15.83
N LEU A 115 22.58 1.47 -16.27
CA LEU A 115 22.08 1.99 -17.53
C LEU A 115 22.09 3.52 -17.54
N SER A 116 21.67 4.16 -16.45
CA SER A 116 21.68 5.62 -16.31
C SER A 116 23.10 6.21 -16.31
N ILE A 117 24.06 5.54 -15.65
CA ILE A 117 25.47 5.92 -15.63
C ILE A 117 26.10 5.76 -17.02
N GLY A 118 25.78 4.68 -17.74
CA GLY A 118 26.22 4.46 -19.11
C GLY A 118 25.66 5.49 -20.09
N TYR A 119 24.40 5.89 -19.91
CA TYR A 119 23.81 6.97 -20.68
C TYR A 119 24.45 8.34 -20.35
N PHE A 120 24.78 8.56 -19.07
CA PHE A 120 25.48 9.77 -18.62
C PHE A 120 26.87 9.88 -19.23
N SER A 121 27.66 8.80 -19.28
CA SER A 121 28.99 8.80 -19.91
C SER A 121 28.94 9.01 -21.43
N TYR A 122 27.88 8.52 -22.07
CA TYR A 122 27.60 8.81 -23.48
C TYR A 122 27.25 10.29 -23.70
N ALA A 123 26.34 10.86 -22.89
CA ALA A 123 25.88 12.25 -23.02
C ALA A 123 26.97 13.29 -22.67
N TRP A 124 27.85 12.98 -21.71
CA TRP A 124 28.94 13.87 -21.33
C TRP A 124 30.15 13.80 -22.25
N GLY A 125 30.15 12.90 -23.24
CA GLY A 125 31.19 12.81 -24.26
C GLY A 125 32.56 12.57 -23.63
N ILE A 126 32.73 11.47 -22.90
CA ILE A 126 34.07 10.94 -22.64
C ILE A 126 34.62 10.44 -24.00
N SER A 127 35.16 11.38 -24.78
CA SER A 127 35.59 11.22 -26.17
C SER A 127 36.64 10.13 -26.38
N ALA A 128 37.28 9.63 -25.32
CA ALA A 128 38.28 8.56 -25.40
C ALA A 128 37.70 7.20 -25.86
N VAL A 129 36.40 6.94 -25.69
CA VAL A 129 35.78 5.65 -26.09
C VAL A 129 35.26 5.67 -27.53
N MET A 130 34.85 6.83 -28.04
CA MET A 130 34.38 6.97 -29.43
C MET A 130 35.53 7.02 -30.44
N GLU A 131 36.71 7.49 -30.05
CA GLU A 131 37.93 7.43 -30.89
C GLU A 131 38.34 5.99 -31.22
N GLY A 132 38.02 5.01 -30.36
CA GLY A 132 38.26 3.59 -30.64
C GLY A 132 37.28 2.93 -31.62
N LYS A 133 36.16 3.58 -31.98
CA LYS A 133 35.10 3.00 -32.85
C LYS A 133 34.80 3.78 -34.13
N GLY A 134 35.58 4.83 -34.45
CA GLY A 134 35.59 5.44 -35.79
C GLY A 134 34.28 6.06 -36.26
N VAL A 135 33.38 6.43 -35.35
CA VAL A 135 32.12 7.10 -35.71
C VAL A 135 32.31 8.62 -35.67
N ALA A 136 32.21 9.28 -36.82
CA ALA A 136 32.36 10.73 -36.94
C ALA A 136 31.21 11.49 -36.23
N PRO A 137 31.47 12.61 -35.54
CA PRO A 137 30.43 13.35 -34.83
C PRO A 137 29.50 14.07 -35.82
N ALA A 138 28.23 13.67 -35.83
CA ALA A 138 27.17 14.35 -36.58
C ALA A 138 26.86 15.73 -35.95
N GLN A 139 26.47 16.67 -36.81
CA GLN A 139 26.23 18.11 -36.57
C GLN A 139 25.77 18.48 -35.15
N LYS A 140 26.62 19.25 -34.45
CA LYS A 140 26.54 19.55 -33.02
C LYS A 140 25.63 20.77 -32.75
N ASN A 141 24.34 20.53 -32.51
CA ASN A 141 23.42 21.57 -32.02
C ASN A 141 23.65 21.82 -30.51
N VAL A 142 24.19 22.99 -30.18
CA VAL A 142 24.64 23.37 -28.82
C VAL A 142 23.51 23.32 -27.78
N TYR A 143 22.29 23.69 -28.17
CA TYR A 143 21.12 23.66 -27.28
C TYR A 143 20.69 22.24 -26.90
N PHE A 144 20.76 21.30 -27.86
CA PHE A 144 20.40 19.90 -27.63
C PHE A 144 21.38 19.23 -26.66
N ASP A 145 22.68 19.52 -26.81
CA ASP A 145 23.75 19.01 -25.95
C ASP A 145 23.65 19.56 -24.50
N TRP A 146 23.27 20.83 -24.34
CA TRP A 146 23.05 21.43 -23.02
C TRP A 146 21.83 20.85 -22.30
N MET A 147 20.72 20.65 -23.03
CA MET A 147 19.49 20.07 -22.48
C MET A 147 19.69 18.60 -22.08
N GLN A 148 20.45 17.84 -22.88
CA GLN A 148 20.76 16.44 -22.59
C GLN A 148 21.66 16.29 -21.35
N LYS A 149 22.63 17.20 -21.16
CA LYS A 149 23.47 17.25 -19.95
C LYS A 149 22.67 17.63 -18.70
N LEU A 150 21.68 18.52 -18.82
CA LEU A 150 20.84 18.93 -17.71
C LEU A 150 19.89 17.79 -17.26
N CYS A 151 19.30 17.08 -18.21
CA CYS A 151 18.47 15.90 -17.92
C CYS A 151 19.26 14.75 -17.27
N SER A 152 20.51 14.51 -17.71
CA SER A 152 21.33 13.43 -17.15
C SER A 152 21.77 13.73 -15.70
N LEU A 153 22.08 15.00 -15.40
CA LEU A 153 22.36 15.48 -14.04
C LEU A 153 21.16 15.34 -13.11
N LEU A 154 19.96 15.69 -13.60
CA LEU A 154 18.71 15.52 -12.86
C LEU A 154 18.42 14.04 -12.56
N LEU A 155 18.59 13.15 -13.54
CA LEU A 155 18.34 11.71 -13.35
C LEU A 155 19.31 11.08 -12.34
N LEU A 156 20.60 11.44 -12.37
CA LEU A 156 21.55 10.97 -11.35
C LEU A 156 21.23 11.53 -9.97
N PHE A 157 20.87 12.82 -9.88
CA PHE A 157 20.50 13.43 -8.60
C PHE A 157 19.26 12.76 -7.98
N VAL A 158 18.22 12.52 -8.78
CA VAL A 158 17.02 11.79 -8.35
C VAL A 158 17.38 10.36 -7.93
N GLY A 159 18.21 9.66 -8.71
CA GLY A 159 18.66 8.31 -8.37
C GLY A 159 19.42 8.24 -7.04
N VAL A 160 20.38 9.15 -6.81
CA VAL A 160 21.17 9.21 -5.58
C VAL A 160 20.32 9.59 -4.38
N VAL A 161 19.44 10.58 -4.52
CA VAL A 161 18.50 10.98 -3.45
C VAL A 161 17.54 9.84 -3.12
N TRP A 162 17.03 9.14 -4.13
CA TRP A 162 16.12 8.00 -3.95
C TRP A 162 16.82 6.83 -3.23
N VAL A 163 18.06 6.49 -3.62
CA VAL A 163 18.88 5.49 -2.93
C VAL A 163 19.23 5.93 -1.50
N GLY A 164 19.56 7.20 -1.27
CA GLY A 164 19.88 7.73 0.05
C GLY A 164 18.69 7.75 1.02
N ILE A 165 17.49 8.04 0.52
CA ILE A 165 16.26 8.02 1.32
C ILE A 165 15.83 6.57 1.62
N MET A 166 15.94 5.66 0.65
CA MET A 166 15.59 4.24 0.87
C MET A 166 16.64 3.45 1.66
N GLY A 167 17.93 3.79 1.54
CA GLY A 167 19.00 3.20 2.36
C GLY A 167 18.78 3.45 3.86
N LYS A 168 18.18 4.59 4.23
CA LYS A 168 17.78 4.87 5.62
C LYS A 168 16.58 4.03 6.08
N ARG A 169 15.70 3.57 5.17
CA ARG A 169 14.56 2.70 5.51
C ARG A 169 14.94 1.23 5.67
N LEU A 170 16.05 0.80 5.06
CA LEU A 170 16.60 -0.56 5.22
C LEU A 170 17.41 -0.74 6.51
N GLY A 171 17.89 0.35 7.13
CA GLY A 171 18.62 0.28 8.40
C GLY A 171 17.74 0.03 9.64
N THR A 172 16.42 -0.06 9.49
CA THR A 172 15.46 -0.28 10.59
C THR A 172 14.77 -1.65 10.54
N ALA A 173 15.22 -2.56 9.68
CA ALA A 173 14.90 -3.99 9.72
C ALA A 173 16.25 -4.69 9.54
N GLU A 174 16.91 -5.32 10.51
CA GLU A 174 16.51 -6.11 11.68
C GLU A 174 17.84 -6.41 12.45
N PRO A 175 17.91 -7.22 13.53
CA PRO A 175 16.89 -8.09 14.14
C PRO A 175 16.26 -7.56 15.44
#